data_AF-A0A1I3QJ43-F1
#
_entry.id   AF-A0A1I3QJ43-F1
#
_cell.length_a   1.000
_cell.length_b   1.000
_cell.length_c   1.000
_cell.angle_alpha   90.00
_cell.angle_beta   90.00
_cell.angle_gamma   90.00
#
_symmetry.space_group_name_H-M   'P 1'
#
loop_
_entity.id
_entity.type
_entity.pdbx_description
1 polymer ?
#
loop_
_entity_poly.entity_id
_entity_poly.type
_entity_poly.pdbx_seq_one_letter_code
_entity_poly.pdbx_strand_id
1 'polypeptide(L)'
;MGQDLYSGSSFVYDPWVLYQRGLITAPNIVLAGIVGSGKSALAKSLYTRSIPFGRRVYVPGDPKGEHTAVAEAVGGKAIALGHGMSNRLNPLDEGHRPSGLDDAQWLGQVTSRRRELVGALAETVLDRRLTPLEHTAIDVALVGAVRSSEVPVLPMVVARLLAPDRSDDQDGRLTEDGRLAGHALRRLVAGDLAGLFDGPSTVRFDPTLPMVSLDLSRVTENAMLTSVLMTCASAWMESALLDPNGGQRWVIYDEAWRLMSHPALLRRMDAHWRLARHYGIANMLIFHKLSDLDNVGDQGSAMRALASSLLANAETRVVYRQESDQLGTTATALGLTGTEQSLLPTLGTGQGLWRIKDRSFVVQHQLHPAELELFDTTGRMTSGAERAPVVREAGGGPR
;
A
#
# COMPACT_ATOMS: atom_id res chain seq x y z
N MET A 1 23.10 -3.78 2.14
CA MET A 1 22.23 -3.67 0.96
C MET A 1 22.97 -4.06 -0.30
N GLY A 2 24.17 -3.52 -0.51
CA GLY A 2 24.97 -3.86 -1.66
C GLY A 2 26.31 -3.16 -1.61
N GLN A 3 26.83 -2.81 -2.77
CA GLN A 3 28.10 -2.10 -2.92
C GLN A 3 27.86 -0.77 -3.61
N ASP A 4 28.46 0.29 -3.08
CA ASP A 4 28.54 1.58 -3.78
C ASP A 4 29.52 1.45 -4.95
N LEU A 5 29.05 1.74 -6.17
CA LEU A 5 29.81 1.51 -7.40
C LEU A 5 30.97 2.48 -7.62
N TYR A 6 30.96 3.64 -6.97
CA TYR A 6 32.04 4.61 -7.11
C TYR A 6 33.17 4.36 -6.10
N SER A 7 32.80 4.07 -4.86
CA SER A 7 33.76 3.85 -3.77
C SER A 7 34.18 2.39 -3.60
N GLY A 8 33.40 1.44 -4.13
CA GLY A 8 33.57 0.01 -3.87
C GLY A 8 33.23 -0.40 -2.42
N SER A 9 32.74 0.52 -1.60
CA SER A 9 32.45 0.27 -0.19
C SER A 9 31.11 -0.42 0.01
N SER A 10 30.93 -1.05 1.17
CA SER A 10 29.63 -1.62 1.54
C SER A 10 28.60 -0.52 1.75
N PHE A 11 27.43 -0.68 1.13
CA PHE A 11 26.29 0.21 1.28
C PHE A 11 25.26 -0.42 2.22
N VAL A 12 25.03 0.23 3.36
CA VAL A 12 24.06 -0.18 4.40
C VAL A 12 23.02 0.91 4.55
N TYR A 13 21.76 0.51 4.63
CA TYR A 13 20.64 1.43 4.70
C TYR A 13 19.61 0.98 5.73
N ASP A 14 19.10 1.95 6.49
CA ASP A 14 18.15 1.75 7.56
C ASP A 14 17.45 3.08 7.89
N PRO A 15 16.15 3.26 7.58
CA PRO A 15 15.52 4.57 7.69
C PRO A 15 15.40 5.02 9.16
N TRP A 16 15.23 4.09 10.11
CA TRP A 16 15.12 4.46 11.52
C TRP A 16 16.46 4.86 12.11
N VAL A 17 17.54 4.17 11.75
CA VAL A 17 18.89 4.55 12.19
C VAL A 17 19.29 5.89 11.56
N LEU A 18 18.98 6.11 10.28
CA LEU A 18 19.21 7.41 9.63
C LEU A 18 18.43 8.54 10.32
N TYR A 19 17.17 8.27 10.68
CA TYR A 19 16.33 9.23 11.41
C TYR A 19 16.88 9.53 12.81
N GLN A 20 17.24 8.49 13.58
CA GLN A 20 17.83 8.64 14.92
C GLN A 20 19.14 9.43 14.89
N ARG A 21 19.92 9.32 13.81
CA ARG A 21 21.16 10.08 13.60
C ARG A 21 20.93 11.50 13.08
N GLY A 22 19.69 11.92 12.86
CA GLY A 22 19.35 13.23 12.29
C GLY A 22 19.77 13.41 10.83
N LEU A 23 20.08 12.32 10.12
CA LEU A 23 20.45 12.37 8.70
C LEU A 23 19.23 12.57 7.80
N ILE A 24 18.07 12.08 8.24
CA ILE A 24 16.77 12.30 7.61
C ILE A 24 15.74 12.76 8.65
N THR A 25 14.72 13.50 8.24
CA THR A 25 13.61 13.95 9.11
C THR A 25 12.28 13.25 8.82
N ALA A 26 12.24 12.43 7.76
CA ALA A 26 11.11 11.57 7.43
C ALA A 26 11.62 10.20 6.95
N PRO A 27 11.14 9.07 7.52
CA PRO A 27 11.62 7.72 7.18
C PRO A 27 11.00 7.15 5.89
N ASN A 28 10.21 7.96 5.18
CA ASN A 28 9.44 7.54 4.02
C ASN A 28 10.32 7.40 2.76
N ILE A 29 9.99 6.41 1.93
CA ILE A 29 10.77 6.01 0.76
C ILE A 29 9.90 5.95 -0.48
N VAL A 30 10.45 6.45 -1.60
CA VAL A 30 9.93 6.20 -2.95
C VAL A 30 10.91 5.28 -3.69
N LEU A 31 10.38 4.22 -4.28
CA LEU A 31 11.12 3.27 -5.11
C LEU A 31 10.49 3.22 -6.50
N ALA A 32 11.26 3.52 -7.54
CA ALA A 32 10.79 3.51 -8.93
C ALA A 32 11.75 2.76 -9.85
N GLY A 33 11.23 2.08 -10.88
CA GLY A 33 12.05 1.32 -11.81
C GLY A 33 11.22 0.58 -12.84
N ILE A 34 11.69 0.52 -14.09
CA ILE A 34 11.01 -0.29 -15.12
C ILE A 34 10.95 -1.77 -14.71
N VAL A 35 10.05 -2.53 -15.35
CA VAL A 35 9.94 -3.98 -15.13
C VAL A 35 11.29 -4.66 -15.41
N GLY A 36 11.65 -5.64 -14.58
CA GLY A 36 12.93 -6.36 -14.70
C GLY A 36 14.17 -5.61 -14.19
N SER A 37 14.05 -4.38 -13.69
CA SER A 37 15.20 -3.61 -13.20
C SER A 37 15.77 -4.10 -11.86
N GLY A 38 15.00 -4.87 -11.08
CA GLY A 38 15.40 -5.37 -9.75
C GLY A 38 14.75 -4.66 -8.56
N LYS A 39 13.83 -3.72 -8.79
CA LYS A 39 13.12 -2.97 -7.73
C LYS A 39 12.38 -3.86 -6.71
N SER A 40 11.64 -4.88 -7.18
CA SER A 40 10.85 -5.77 -6.30
C SER A 40 11.78 -6.55 -5.38
N ALA A 41 12.91 -7.03 -5.91
CA ALA A 41 13.92 -7.70 -5.12
C ALA A 41 14.58 -6.78 -4.08
N LEU A 42 14.78 -5.49 -4.38
CA LEU A 42 15.26 -4.52 -3.39
C LEU A 42 14.24 -4.28 -2.29
N ALA A 43 12.97 -4.04 -2.63
CA ALA A 43 11.92 -3.86 -1.64
C ALA A 43 11.89 -5.05 -0.69
N LYS A 44 11.83 -6.27 -1.26
CA LYS A 44 11.86 -7.54 -0.54
C LYS A 44 13.07 -7.65 0.38
N SER A 45 14.29 -7.43 -0.12
CA SER A 45 15.50 -7.53 0.69
C SER A 45 15.56 -6.47 1.80
N LEU A 46 15.08 -5.24 1.54
CA LEU A 46 15.06 -4.17 2.54
C LEU A 46 14.20 -4.55 3.74
N TYR A 47 12.94 -4.95 3.48
CA TYR A 47 12.03 -5.24 4.58
C TYR A 47 12.34 -6.59 5.25
N THR A 48 12.74 -7.64 4.52
CA THR A 48 13.05 -8.94 5.12
C THR A 48 14.29 -8.88 6.00
N ARG A 49 15.36 -8.24 5.53
CA ARG A 49 16.60 -8.06 6.32
C ARG A 49 16.40 -7.17 7.54
N SER A 50 15.31 -6.42 7.59
CA SER A 50 14.95 -5.58 8.73
C SER A 50 14.26 -6.35 9.86
N ILE A 51 13.64 -7.49 9.56
CA ILE A 51 12.88 -8.31 10.52
C ILE A 51 13.75 -8.80 11.69
N PRO A 52 14.97 -9.33 11.49
CA PRO A 52 15.86 -9.72 12.59
C PRO A 52 16.23 -8.58 13.54
N PHE A 53 16.10 -7.32 13.11
CA PHE A 53 16.30 -6.14 13.95
C PHE A 53 15.04 -5.71 14.71
N GLY A 54 14.03 -6.59 14.80
CA GLY A 54 12.78 -6.35 15.53
C GLY A 54 11.75 -5.52 14.76
N ARG A 55 11.92 -5.37 13.44
CA ARG A 55 10.95 -4.65 12.61
C ARG A 55 9.90 -5.57 12.05
N ARG A 56 8.72 -5.02 11.83
CA ARG A 56 7.60 -5.74 11.20
C ARG A 56 7.29 -5.16 9.84
N VAL A 57 6.63 -5.94 9.01
CA VAL A 57 6.33 -5.58 7.62
C VAL A 57 4.84 -5.75 7.35
N TYR A 58 4.23 -4.71 6.82
CA TYR A 58 2.83 -4.70 6.47
C TYR A 58 2.68 -4.37 5.00
N VAL A 59 1.98 -5.23 4.27
CA VAL A 59 1.65 -5.05 2.86
C VAL A 59 0.13 -4.97 2.77
N PRO A 60 -0.46 -3.76 2.84
CA PRO A 60 -1.91 -3.62 2.93
C PRO A 60 -2.63 -3.92 1.62
N GLY A 61 -1.91 -4.02 0.51
CA GLY A 61 -2.44 -4.52 -0.75
C GLY A 61 -1.33 -5.10 -1.61
N ASP A 62 -1.40 -6.40 -1.86
CA ASP A 62 -0.52 -7.13 -2.76
C ASP A 62 -1.31 -7.58 -3.99
N PRO A 63 -1.47 -6.71 -5.01
CA PRO A 63 -2.26 -7.02 -6.18
C PRO A 63 -1.64 -8.12 -7.05
N LYS A 64 -0.36 -8.45 -6.86
CA LYS A 64 0.33 -9.46 -7.68
C LYS A 64 0.60 -10.77 -6.92
N GLY A 65 0.35 -10.79 -5.61
CA GLY A 65 0.72 -11.92 -4.75
C GLY A 65 2.25 -12.08 -4.60
N GLU A 66 3.03 -11.04 -4.94
CA GLU A 66 4.50 -11.10 -4.95
C GLU A 66 5.10 -11.10 -3.53
N HIS A 67 4.34 -10.64 -2.55
CA HIS A 67 4.72 -10.55 -1.15
C HIS A 67 4.19 -11.73 -0.34
N THR A 68 3.17 -12.45 -0.82
CA THR A 68 2.57 -13.63 -0.17
C THR A 68 3.61 -14.67 0.22
N ALA A 69 4.40 -15.17 -0.74
CA ALA A 69 5.41 -16.19 -0.48
C ALA A 69 6.49 -15.72 0.51
N VAL A 70 6.84 -14.43 0.45
CA VAL A 70 7.82 -13.84 1.37
C VAL A 70 7.26 -13.75 2.79
N ALA A 71 5.99 -13.36 2.95
CA ALA A 71 5.32 -13.29 4.24
C ALA A 71 5.31 -14.66 4.93
N GLU A 72 4.98 -15.72 4.19
CA GLU A 72 4.97 -17.08 4.72
C GLU A 72 6.39 -17.57 5.08
N ALA A 73 7.36 -17.31 4.22
CA ALA A 73 8.75 -17.73 4.42
C ALA A 73 9.42 -17.11 5.65
N VAL A 74 9.03 -15.89 6.04
CA VAL A 74 9.57 -15.21 7.24
C VAL A 74 8.77 -15.51 8.52
N GLY A 75 7.84 -16.48 8.48
CA GLY A 75 6.98 -16.83 9.62
C GLY A 75 5.85 -15.82 9.87
N GLY A 76 5.52 -15.01 8.86
CA GLY A 76 4.38 -14.10 8.85
C GLY A 76 3.11 -14.76 8.31
N LYS A 77 2.17 -13.94 7.84
CA LYS A 77 0.87 -14.40 7.32
C LYS A 77 0.45 -13.65 6.07
N ALA A 78 0.07 -14.40 5.04
CA ALA A 78 -0.64 -13.86 3.88
C ALA A 78 -2.14 -14.14 4.02
N ILE A 79 -2.96 -13.10 3.94
CA ILE A 79 -4.42 -13.20 3.95
C ILE A 79 -4.87 -13.03 2.51
N ALA A 80 -5.21 -14.15 1.86
CA ALA A 80 -5.77 -14.14 0.53
C ALA A 80 -7.24 -13.72 0.55
N LEU A 81 -7.57 -12.75 -0.31
CA LEU A 81 -8.92 -12.27 -0.57
C LEU A 81 -9.26 -12.52 -2.04
N GLY A 82 -10.47 -13.00 -2.29
CA GLY A 82 -10.89 -13.45 -3.61
C GLY A 82 -12.37 -13.79 -3.66
N HIS A 83 -12.98 -13.63 -4.83
CA HIS A 83 -14.35 -14.13 -5.04
C HIS A 83 -14.42 -15.62 -4.72
N GLY A 84 -15.44 -16.03 -3.97
CA GLY A 84 -15.63 -17.43 -3.56
C GLY A 84 -14.73 -17.91 -2.42
N MET A 85 -13.84 -17.06 -1.88
CA MET A 85 -13.04 -17.40 -0.70
C MET A 85 -13.82 -17.18 0.60
N SER A 86 -13.43 -17.89 1.66
CA SER A 86 -14.01 -17.74 3.00
C SER A 86 -13.52 -16.50 3.74
N ASN A 87 -12.37 -15.95 3.33
CA ASN A 87 -11.77 -14.80 4.00
C ASN A 87 -12.54 -13.52 3.65
N ARG A 88 -12.90 -12.77 4.69
CA ARG A 88 -13.57 -11.46 4.60
C ARG A 88 -12.89 -10.50 5.54
N LEU A 89 -12.85 -9.23 5.15
CA LEU A 89 -12.40 -8.14 6.00
C LEU A 89 -13.55 -7.19 6.20
N ASN A 90 -13.82 -6.78 7.44
CA ASN A 90 -14.75 -5.69 7.66
C ASN A 90 -13.99 -4.36 7.60
N PRO A 91 -14.23 -3.49 6.59
CA PRO A 91 -13.60 -2.17 6.55
C PRO A 91 -14.01 -1.27 7.73
N LEU A 92 -15.15 -1.56 8.37
CA LEU A 92 -15.66 -0.84 9.54
C LEU A 92 -15.21 -1.46 10.87
N ASP A 93 -14.31 -2.44 10.85
CA ASP A 93 -13.76 -3.03 12.08
C ASP A 93 -13.14 -1.94 12.98
N GLU A 94 -13.33 -2.07 14.28
CA GLU A 94 -12.72 -1.13 15.23
C GLU A 94 -11.21 -1.36 15.34
N GLY A 95 -10.74 -2.57 15.04
CA GLY A 95 -9.32 -2.90 15.03
C GLY A 95 -8.73 -3.00 16.45
N HIS A 96 -7.41 -2.94 16.54
CA HIS A 96 -6.73 -3.01 17.83
C HIS A 96 -6.75 -1.64 18.50
N ARG A 97 -7.29 -1.58 19.73
CA ARG A 97 -7.26 -0.37 20.55
C ARG A 97 -5.87 -0.16 21.15
N PRO A 98 -5.18 0.96 20.84
CA PRO A 98 -3.92 1.31 21.46
C PRO A 98 -4.02 1.42 22.98
N SER A 99 -2.93 1.07 23.67
CA SER A 99 -2.81 1.29 25.10
C SER A 99 -2.80 2.79 25.43
N GLY A 100 -3.55 3.20 26.45
CA GLY A 100 -3.55 4.58 26.95
C GLY A 100 -4.62 5.51 26.34
N LEU A 101 -5.44 5.05 25.40
CA LEU A 101 -6.64 5.79 24.98
C LEU A 101 -7.82 5.47 25.91
N ASP A 102 -8.53 6.50 26.37
CA ASP A 102 -9.82 6.31 27.06
C ASP A 102 -10.93 5.90 26.09
N ASP A 103 -12.09 5.49 26.63
CA ASP A 103 -13.20 4.96 25.82
C ASP A 103 -13.76 6.01 24.86
N ALA A 104 -13.81 7.28 25.27
CA ALA A 104 -14.35 8.37 24.48
C ALA A 104 -13.42 8.75 23.32
N GLN A 105 -12.11 8.81 23.58
CA GLN A 105 -11.08 9.05 22.59
C GLN A 105 -11.04 7.92 21.56
N TRP A 106 -11.08 6.67 22.01
CA TRP A 106 -11.12 5.51 21.12
C TRP A 106 -12.37 5.54 20.23
N LEU A 107 -13.55 5.75 20.82
CA LEU A 107 -14.80 5.82 20.08
C LEU A 107 -14.78 6.97 19.06
N GLY A 108 -14.23 8.13 19.43
CA GLY A 108 -14.06 9.28 18.53
C GLY A 108 -13.17 8.95 17.33
N GLN A 109 -12.03 8.29 17.55
CA GLN A 109 -11.12 7.87 16.49
C GLN A 109 -11.76 6.84 15.55
N VAL A 110 -12.40 5.81 16.11
CA VAL A 110 -13.10 4.77 15.33
C VAL A 110 -14.22 5.39 14.50
N THR A 111 -14.98 6.33 15.08
CA THR A 111 -16.07 7.04 14.39
C THR A 111 -15.55 7.88 13.23
N SER A 112 -14.50 8.70 13.44
CA SER A 112 -13.89 9.51 12.37
C SER A 112 -13.39 8.62 11.23
N ARG A 113 -12.65 7.56 11.57
CA ARG A 113 -12.09 6.62 10.59
C ARG A 113 -13.16 5.95 9.75
N ARG A 114 -14.23 5.45 10.38
CA ARG A 114 -15.37 4.83 9.68
C ARG A 114 -16.03 5.83 8.73
N ARG A 115 -16.27 7.07 9.17
CA ARG A 115 -16.89 8.12 8.37
C ARG A 115 -16.04 8.50 7.16
N GLU A 116 -14.74 8.72 7.37
CA GLU A 116 -13.77 9.05 6.32
C GLU A 116 -13.67 7.92 5.28
N LEU A 117 -13.62 6.66 5.73
CA LEU A 117 -13.56 5.51 4.84
C LEU A 117 -14.83 5.38 3.98
N VAL A 118 -16.02 5.38 4.60
CA VAL A 118 -17.29 5.25 3.86
C VAL A 118 -17.46 6.41 2.88
N GLY A 119 -17.13 7.63 3.31
CA GLY A 119 -17.13 8.80 2.43
C GLY A 119 -16.19 8.64 1.24
N ALA A 120 -14.94 8.22 1.47
CA ALA A 120 -13.97 8.02 0.41
C ALA A 120 -14.36 6.91 -0.57
N LEU A 121 -14.96 5.82 -0.08
CA LEU A 121 -15.51 4.75 -0.91
C LEU A 121 -16.66 5.26 -1.78
N ALA A 122 -17.60 6.01 -1.20
CA ALA A 122 -18.71 6.58 -1.95
C ALA A 122 -18.23 7.57 -3.01
N GLU A 123 -17.33 8.51 -2.68
CA GLU A 123 -16.73 9.45 -3.64
C GLU A 123 -16.03 8.73 -4.80
N THR A 124 -15.29 7.66 -4.49
CA THR A 124 -14.55 6.88 -5.48
C THR A 124 -15.49 6.17 -6.46
N VAL A 125 -16.57 5.56 -5.97
CA VAL A 125 -17.53 4.84 -6.81
C VAL A 125 -18.46 5.78 -7.57
N LEU A 126 -18.79 6.95 -7.00
CA LEU A 126 -19.56 8.01 -7.66
C LEU A 126 -18.73 8.80 -8.69
N ASP A 127 -17.40 8.71 -8.60
CA ASP A 127 -16.45 9.50 -9.39
C ASP A 127 -16.65 11.02 -9.25
N ARG A 128 -17.00 11.46 -8.03
CA ARG A 128 -17.15 12.88 -7.67
C ARG A 128 -17.10 13.07 -6.16
N ARG A 129 -16.98 14.33 -5.72
CA ARG A 129 -17.15 14.66 -4.30
C ARG A 129 -18.59 14.43 -3.85
N LEU A 130 -18.74 14.09 -2.58
CA LEU A 130 -20.04 14.03 -1.92
C LEU A 130 -20.58 15.44 -1.71
N THR A 131 -21.89 15.57 -1.83
CA THR A 131 -22.62 16.79 -1.42
C THR A 131 -22.76 16.84 0.11
N PRO A 132 -23.03 18.02 0.71
CA PRO A 132 -23.29 18.12 2.14
C PRO A 132 -24.45 17.24 2.63
N LEU A 133 -25.46 17.05 1.78
CA LEU A 133 -26.61 16.20 2.06
C LEU A 133 -26.21 14.72 2.07
N GLU A 134 -25.44 14.27 1.08
CA GLU A 134 -24.93 12.89 1.07
C GLU A 134 -23.97 12.60 2.24
N HIS A 135 -23.15 13.58 2.63
CA HIS A 135 -22.32 13.48 3.84
C HIS A 135 -23.17 13.30 5.11
N THR A 136 -24.31 13.99 5.18
CA THR A 136 -25.25 13.88 6.30
C THR A 136 -25.95 12.52 6.28
N ALA A 137 -26.42 12.07 5.12
CA ALA A 137 -27.04 10.75 4.96
C ALA A 137 -26.08 9.61 5.35
N ILE A 138 -24.82 9.65 4.91
CA ILE A 138 -23.79 8.67 5.30
C ILE A 138 -23.56 8.67 6.81
N ASP A 139 -23.48 9.84 7.43
CA ASP A 139 -23.26 9.95 8.87
C ASP A 139 -24.41 9.34 9.68
N VAL A 140 -25.65 9.73 9.37
CA VAL A 140 -26.83 9.21 10.05
C VAL A 140 -26.95 7.70 9.85
N ALA A 141 -26.73 7.20 8.63
CA ALA A 141 -26.74 5.77 8.33
C ALA A 141 -25.65 5.01 9.10
N LEU A 142 -24.44 5.55 9.18
CA LEU A 142 -23.32 4.96 9.92
C LEU A 142 -23.60 4.93 11.43
N VAL A 143 -24.08 6.03 12.01
CA VAL A 143 -24.47 6.12 13.42
C VAL A 143 -25.57 5.09 13.72
N GLY A 144 -26.59 5.00 12.87
CA GLY A 144 -27.65 4.01 13.00
C GLY A 144 -27.13 2.57 12.92
N ALA A 145 -26.17 2.28 12.05
CA ALA A 145 -25.55 0.96 11.94
C ALA A 145 -24.77 0.60 13.21
N VAL A 146 -23.92 1.50 13.70
CA VAL A 146 -23.15 1.34 14.94
C VAL A 146 -24.06 1.15 16.16
N ARG A 147 -25.18 1.88 16.24
CA ARG A 147 -26.17 1.74 17.32
C ARG A 147 -26.84 0.36 17.34
N SER A 148 -27.02 -0.25 16.16
CA SER A 148 -27.73 -1.53 16.02
C SER A 148 -26.86 -2.78 16.06
N SER A 149 -25.53 -2.65 16.07
CA SER A 149 -24.61 -3.81 16.10
C SER A 149 -23.28 -3.42 16.73
N GLU A 150 -22.76 -4.28 17.61
CA GLU A 150 -21.40 -4.17 18.15
C GLU A 150 -20.34 -4.26 17.03
N VAL A 151 -20.61 -5.04 15.98
CA VAL A 151 -19.75 -5.19 14.81
C VAL A 151 -20.51 -4.66 13.59
N PRO A 152 -20.50 -3.34 13.33
CA PRO A 152 -21.19 -2.76 12.18
C PRO A 152 -20.49 -3.19 10.89
N VAL A 153 -21.27 -3.54 9.87
CA VAL A 153 -20.76 -3.94 8.55
C VAL A 153 -21.32 -3.04 7.46
N LEU A 154 -20.60 -2.92 6.33
CA LEU A 154 -20.98 -2.01 5.24
C LEU A 154 -22.42 -2.23 4.72
N PRO A 155 -22.96 -3.47 4.60
CA PRO A 155 -24.36 -3.69 4.20
C PRO A 155 -25.38 -2.99 5.11
N MET A 156 -25.09 -2.86 6.42
CA MET A 156 -25.98 -2.16 7.34
C MET A 156 -26.07 -0.68 7.02
N VAL A 157 -24.93 -0.06 6.71
CA VAL A 157 -24.86 1.36 6.30
C VAL A 157 -25.62 1.55 4.98
N VAL A 158 -25.41 0.66 4.01
CA VAL A 158 -26.11 0.71 2.72
C VAL A 158 -27.62 0.56 2.90
N ALA A 159 -28.08 -0.38 3.73
CA ALA A 159 -29.50 -0.57 4.02
C ALA A 159 -30.11 0.71 4.59
N ARG A 160 -29.41 1.37 5.52
CA ARG A 160 -29.88 2.62 6.15
C ARG A 160 -29.79 3.84 5.24
N LEU A 161 -28.89 3.85 4.25
CA LEU A 161 -28.86 4.89 3.22
C LEU A 161 -30.06 4.77 2.26
N LEU A 162 -30.47 3.55 1.94
CA LEU A 162 -31.57 3.29 1.01
C LEU A 162 -32.95 3.27 1.69
N ALA A 163 -32.98 2.97 3.00
CA ALA A 163 -34.16 2.97 3.84
C ALA A 163 -33.78 3.38 5.28
N PRO A 164 -33.63 4.68 5.56
CA PRO A 164 -33.37 5.20 6.91
C PRO A 164 -34.48 4.83 7.90
N ASP A 165 -34.15 4.85 9.20
CA ASP A 165 -35.16 4.66 10.26
C ASP A 165 -36.14 5.84 10.23
N ARG A 166 -37.44 5.57 10.44
CA ARG A 166 -38.48 6.63 10.47
C ARG A 166 -38.22 7.74 11.50
N SER A 167 -37.51 7.43 12.60
CA SER A 167 -37.13 8.45 13.59
C SER A 167 -36.17 9.49 13.01
N ASP A 168 -35.36 9.07 12.04
CA ASP A 168 -34.28 9.86 11.46
C ASP A 168 -34.70 10.48 10.11
N ASP A 169 -35.79 9.99 9.50
CA ASP A 169 -36.33 10.47 8.22
C ASP A 169 -37.87 10.51 8.17
N GLN A 170 -38.48 11.41 8.94
CA GLN A 170 -39.95 11.54 8.99
C GLN A 170 -40.57 12.00 7.66
N ASP A 171 -39.84 12.84 6.91
CA ASP A 171 -40.33 13.48 5.68
C ASP A 171 -39.80 12.82 4.40
N GLY A 172 -39.01 11.74 4.51
CA GLY A 172 -38.43 11.02 3.36
C GLY A 172 -37.25 11.72 2.67
N ARG A 173 -36.78 12.85 3.21
CA ARG A 173 -35.71 13.65 2.61
C ARG A 173 -34.35 12.97 2.72
N LEU A 174 -34.07 12.34 3.86
CA LEU A 174 -32.79 11.67 4.08
C LEU A 174 -32.63 10.48 3.12
N THR A 175 -33.72 9.78 2.83
CA THR A 175 -33.77 8.70 1.83
C THR A 175 -33.37 9.21 0.45
N GLU A 176 -33.94 10.33 0.00
CA GLU A 176 -33.61 10.92 -1.30
C GLU A 176 -32.17 11.45 -1.34
N ASP A 177 -31.73 12.14 -0.29
CA ASP A 177 -30.37 12.67 -0.14
C ASP A 177 -29.30 11.56 -0.15
N GLY A 178 -29.61 10.41 0.46
CA GLY A 178 -28.70 9.26 0.55
C GLY A 178 -28.72 8.31 -0.64
N ARG A 179 -29.71 8.43 -1.54
CA ARG A 179 -30.01 7.41 -2.56
C ARG A 179 -28.85 7.11 -3.50
N LEU A 180 -28.18 8.14 -4.01
CA LEU A 180 -27.04 7.96 -4.93
C LEU A 180 -25.85 7.32 -4.23
N ALA A 181 -25.49 7.81 -3.04
CA ALA A 181 -24.43 7.22 -2.23
C ALA A 181 -24.76 5.76 -1.83
N GLY A 182 -26.01 5.49 -1.47
CA GLY A 182 -26.50 4.14 -1.16
C GLY A 182 -26.35 3.19 -2.35
N HIS A 183 -26.73 3.60 -3.56
CA HIS A 183 -26.55 2.78 -4.76
C HIS A 183 -25.09 2.60 -5.16
N ALA A 184 -24.25 3.62 -4.98
CA ALA A 184 -22.81 3.51 -5.21
C ALA A 184 -22.18 2.47 -4.28
N LEU A 185 -22.43 2.59 -2.97
CA LEU A 185 -21.91 1.64 -1.97
C LEU A 185 -22.56 0.25 -2.09
N ARG A 186 -23.79 0.14 -2.62
CA ARG A 186 -24.45 -1.15 -2.88
C ARG A 186 -23.64 -2.03 -3.83
N ARG A 187 -22.88 -1.45 -4.77
CA ARG A 187 -21.98 -2.21 -5.65
C ARG A 187 -20.92 -3.01 -4.87
N LEU A 188 -20.47 -2.45 -3.74
CA LEU A 188 -19.46 -3.06 -2.87
C LEU A 188 -19.99 -4.25 -2.05
N VAL A 189 -21.30 -4.31 -1.81
CA VAL A 189 -21.89 -5.30 -0.88
C VAL A 189 -22.85 -6.29 -1.53
N ALA A 190 -23.46 -5.93 -2.64
CA ALA A 190 -24.43 -6.76 -3.34
C ALA A 190 -24.23 -6.79 -4.86
N GLY A 191 -23.14 -6.16 -5.35
CA GLY A 191 -22.79 -6.08 -6.77
C GLY A 191 -21.56 -6.92 -7.12
N ASP A 192 -20.76 -6.38 -8.03
CA ASP A 192 -19.51 -6.95 -8.56
C ASP A 192 -18.45 -7.26 -7.49
N LEU A 193 -18.57 -6.66 -6.30
CA LEU A 193 -17.65 -6.82 -5.16
C LEU A 193 -18.25 -7.51 -3.94
N ALA A 194 -19.45 -8.08 -4.05
CA ALA A 194 -20.02 -8.88 -2.97
C ALA A 194 -19.09 -10.05 -2.60
N GLY A 195 -19.06 -10.42 -1.33
CA GLY A 195 -18.26 -11.54 -0.82
C GLY A 195 -16.99 -11.16 -0.07
N LEU A 196 -16.49 -9.93 -0.19
CA LEU A 196 -15.16 -9.53 0.33
C LEU A 196 -15.23 -8.63 1.57
N PHE A 197 -16.14 -7.64 1.57
CA PHE A 197 -16.27 -6.59 2.60
C PHE A 197 -17.68 -6.43 3.17
N ASP A 198 -18.54 -7.39 2.86
CA ASP A 198 -19.98 -7.40 3.13
C ASP A 198 -20.34 -8.20 4.40
N GLY A 199 -19.37 -8.51 5.25
CA GLY A 199 -19.60 -9.23 6.50
C GLY A 199 -18.52 -8.97 7.55
N PRO A 200 -18.64 -9.57 8.75
CA PRO A 200 -17.62 -9.49 9.78
C PRO A 200 -16.27 -10.03 9.29
N SER A 201 -15.17 -9.47 9.80
CA SER A 201 -13.83 -9.98 9.53
C SER A 201 -13.72 -11.45 9.95
N THR A 202 -13.33 -12.34 9.05
CA THR A 202 -13.10 -13.76 9.38
C THR A 202 -11.66 -14.03 9.79
N VAL A 203 -10.80 -13.02 9.65
CA VAL A 203 -9.42 -13.02 10.08
C VAL A 203 -9.20 -11.87 11.06
N ARG A 204 -8.35 -12.11 12.06
CA ARG A 204 -7.88 -11.09 12.98
C ARG A 204 -6.47 -10.67 12.60
N PHE A 205 -6.20 -9.38 12.67
CA PHE A 205 -4.85 -8.86 12.54
C PHE A 205 -4.05 -9.25 13.77
N ASP A 206 -2.90 -9.89 13.57
CA ASP A 206 -1.96 -10.18 14.64
C ASP A 206 -0.76 -9.24 14.50
N PRO A 207 -0.65 -8.20 15.35
CA PRO A 207 0.42 -7.23 15.28
C PRO A 207 1.77 -7.83 15.68
N THR A 208 1.82 -9.04 16.24
CA THR A 208 3.06 -9.67 16.70
C THR A 208 3.83 -10.38 15.58
N LEU A 209 3.14 -10.70 14.49
CA LEU A 209 3.75 -11.38 13.35
C LEU A 209 4.84 -10.52 12.69
N PRO A 210 5.93 -11.14 12.18
CA PRO A 210 7.01 -10.42 11.54
C PRO A 210 6.58 -9.75 10.22
N MET A 211 5.60 -10.35 9.53
CA MET A 211 5.05 -9.82 8.29
C MET A 211 3.57 -10.18 8.13
N VAL A 212 2.75 -9.24 7.66
CA VAL A 212 1.37 -9.49 7.24
C VAL A 212 1.16 -8.90 5.84
N SER A 213 0.66 -9.73 4.92
CA SER A 213 0.30 -9.31 3.55
C SER A 213 -1.18 -9.56 3.27
N LEU A 214 -1.84 -8.63 2.58
CA LEU A 214 -3.18 -8.83 2.03
C LEU A 214 -3.06 -9.13 0.54
N ASP A 215 -3.20 -10.40 0.19
CA ASP A 215 -3.10 -10.89 -1.19
C ASP A 215 -4.42 -10.62 -1.92
N LEU A 216 -4.35 -9.72 -2.90
CA LEU A 216 -5.45 -9.29 -3.75
C LEU A 216 -5.33 -9.85 -5.18
N SER A 217 -4.39 -10.76 -5.44
CA SER A 217 -4.05 -11.23 -6.79
C SER A 217 -5.17 -11.98 -7.50
N ARG A 218 -6.25 -12.29 -6.79
CA ARG A 218 -7.43 -13.02 -7.29
C ARG A 218 -8.59 -12.10 -7.66
N VAL A 219 -8.42 -10.77 -7.54
CA VAL A 219 -9.50 -9.78 -7.70
C VAL A 219 -9.10 -8.61 -8.64
N THR A 220 -7.98 -8.72 -9.35
CA THR A 220 -7.31 -7.58 -10.03
C THR A 220 -7.81 -7.24 -11.43
N GLU A 221 -8.97 -7.72 -11.87
CA GLU A 221 -9.42 -7.54 -13.26
C GLU A 221 -9.93 -6.11 -13.56
N ASN A 222 -10.36 -5.36 -12.53
CA ASN A 222 -10.86 -3.98 -12.68
C ASN A 222 -10.06 -3.00 -11.82
N ALA A 223 -9.54 -1.94 -12.45
CA ALA A 223 -8.69 -0.94 -11.80
C ALA A 223 -9.39 -0.19 -10.65
N MET A 224 -10.64 0.25 -10.84
CA MET A 224 -11.41 0.93 -9.79
C MET A 224 -11.69 0.00 -8.62
N LEU A 225 -12.11 -1.24 -8.92
CA LEU A 225 -12.36 -2.25 -7.89
C LEU A 225 -11.08 -2.56 -7.11
N THR A 226 -9.94 -2.69 -7.80
CA THR A 226 -8.62 -2.88 -7.17
C THR A 226 -8.28 -1.72 -6.23
N SER A 227 -8.51 -0.47 -6.63
CA SER A 227 -8.28 0.70 -5.78
C SER A 227 -9.17 0.70 -4.55
N VAL A 228 -10.45 0.34 -4.69
CA VAL A 228 -11.39 0.20 -3.57
C VAL A 228 -10.96 -0.94 -2.64
N LEU A 229 -10.58 -2.09 -3.18
CA LEU A 229 -10.07 -3.24 -2.41
C LEU A 229 -8.83 -2.86 -1.62
N MET A 230 -7.83 -2.26 -2.26
CA MET A 230 -6.62 -1.77 -1.62
C MET A 230 -6.95 -0.75 -0.53
N THR A 231 -7.97 0.09 -0.71
CA THR A 231 -8.40 1.06 0.30
C THR A 231 -9.01 0.38 1.52
N CYS A 232 -9.97 -0.53 1.32
CA CYS A 232 -10.58 -1.29 2.42
C CYS A 232 -9.54 -2.12 3.18
N ALA A 233 -8.66 -2.79 2.43
CA ALA A 233 -7.54 -3.59 2.94
C ALA A 233 -6.56 -2.72 3.74
N SER A 234 -6.18 -1.55 3.21
CA SER A 234 -5.38 -0.55 3.91
C SER A 234 -6.07 -0.05 5.16
N ALA A 235 -7.36 0.29 5.09
CA ALA A 235 -8.10 0.81 6.23
C ALA A 235 -8.22 -0.19 7.39
N TRP A 236 -8.49 -1.45 7.05
CA TRP A 236 -8.50 -2.52 8.03
C TRP A 236 -7.12 -2.69 8.68
N MET A 237 -6.05 -2.69 7.89
CA MET A 237 -4.68 -2.87 8.41
C MET A 237 -4.22 -1.66 9.24
N GLU A 238 -4.48 -0.44 8.76
CA GLU A 238 -4.16 0.81 9.43
C GLU A 238 -4.82 0.91 10.80
N SER A 239 -6.06 0.40 10.96
CA SER A 239 -6.71 0.35 12.27
C SER A 239 -5.86 -0.33 13.34
N ALA A 240 -4.98 -1.26 12.94
CA ALA A 240 -4.04 -1.93 13.83
C ALA A 240 -2.64 -1.28 13.88
N LEU A 241 -2.35 -0.33 12.99
CA LEU A 241 -1.09 0.41 12.93
C LEU A 241 -1.08 1.68 13.80
N LEU A 242 -2.25 2.11 14.29
CA LEU A 242 -2.41 3.32 15.10
C LEU A 242 -1.87 3.20 16.53
N ASP A 243 -1.34 2.05 16.95
CA ASP A 243 -0.68 1.93 18.25
C ASP A 243 0.73 2.57 18.19
N PRO A 244 0.99 3.67 18.93
CA PRO A 244 2.34 4.25 19.00
C PRO A 244 3.35 3.30 19.62
N ASN A 245 2.91 2.33 20.43
CA ASN A 245 3.74 1.30 21.04
C ASN A 245 3.96 0.08 20.14
N GLY A 246 3.40 0.07 18.92
CA GLY A 246 3.51 -1.04 17.98
C GLY A 246 4.90 -1.24 17.34
N GLY A 247 5.90 -0.44 17.73
CA GLY A 247 7.29 -0.56 17.30
C GLY A 247 7.58 -0.04 15.88
N GLN A 248 8.78 -0.33 15.39
CA GLN A 248 9.26 0.09 14.07
C GLN A 248 8.71 -0.82 12.97
N ARG A 249 8.01 -0.25 11.99
CA ARG A 249 7.20 -1.01 11.04
C ARG A 249 7.31 -0.47 9.62
N TRP A 250 7.53 -1.36 8.65
CA TRP A 250 7.37 -1.03 7.25
C TRP A 250 5.90 -1.09 6.85
N VAL A 251 5.45 -0.12 6.06
CA VAL A 251 4.18 -0.21 5.32
C VAL A 251 4.50 -0.09 3.83
N ILE A 252 4.28 -1.17 3.10
CA ILE A 252 4.64 -1.30 1.70
C ILE A 252 3.39 -1.11 0.84
N TYR A 253 3.40 -0.04 0.05
CA TYR A 253 2.38 0.26 -0.93
C TYR A 253 2.94 -0.08 -2.32
N ASP A 254 2.69 -1.32 -2.75
CA ASP A 254 2.95 -1.74 -4.13
C ASP A 254 1.83 -1.25 -5.05
N GLU A 255 2.17 -0.85 -6.27
CA GLU A 255 1.22 -0.28 -7.24
C GLU A 255 0.40 0.91 -6.73
N ALA A 256 1.00 1.72 -5.84
CA ALA A 256 0.30 2.80 -5.17
C ALA A 256 -0.30 3.86 -6.10
N TRP A 257 0.22 3.98 -7.33
CA TRP A 257 -0.32 4.88 -8.35
C TRP A 257 -1.81 4.63 -8.63
N ARG A 258 -2.31 3.39 -8.45
CA ARG A 258 -3.73 3.06 -8.59
C ARG A 258 -4.60 3.83 -7.59
N LEU A 259 -4.14 3.95 -6.34
CA LEU A 259 -4.80 4.75 -5.31
C LEU A 259 -4.69 6.25 -5.63
N MET A 260 -3.56 6.68 -6.20
CA MET A 260 -3.30 8.08 -6.53
C MET A 260 -4.24 8.61 -7.63
N SER A 261 -4.71 7.74 -8.53
CA SER A 261 -5.69 8.12 -9.56
C SER A 261 -7.05 8.55 -9.00
N HIS A 262 -7.36 8.27 -7.73
CA HIS A 262 -8.64 8.64 -7.10
C HIS A 262 -8.44 9.71 -6.02
N PRO A 263 -9.07 10.89 -6.14
CA PRO A 263 -8.86 12.00 -5.21
C PRO A 263 -9.13 11.73 -3.75
N ALA A 264 -10.19 10.99 -3.44
CA ALA A 264 -10.53 10.65 -2.07
C ALA A 264 -9.47 9.74 -1.43
N LEU A 265 -8.98 8.75 -2.20
CA LEU A 265 -7.99 7.77 -1.75
C LEU A 265 -6.60 8.40 -1.59
N LEU A 266 -6.19 9.28 -2.52
CA LEU A 266 -4.94 10.02 -2.42
C LEU A 266 -4.91 10.91 -1.17
N ARG A 267 -5.99 11.63 -0.86
CA ARG A 267 -6.09 12.45 0.37
C ARG A 267 -5.90 11.62 1.63
N ARG A 268 -6.55 10.46 1.68
CA ARG A 268 -6.43 9.52 2.79
C ARG A 268 -5.01 9.00 2.96
N MET A 269 -4.36 8.64 1.85
CA MET A 269 -2.97 8.18 1.86
C MET A 269 -2.00 9.29 2.30
N ASP A 270 -2.14 10.53 1.84
CA ASP A 270 -1.30 11.67 2.29
C ASP A 270 -1.44 11.92 3.81
N ALA A 271 -2.66 11.84 4.33
CA ALA A 271 -2.91 11.98 5.77
C ALA A 271 -2.13 10.94 6.59
N HIS A 272 -2.17 9.66 6.19
CA HIS A 272 -1.41 8.61 6.86
C HIS A 272 0.10 8.74 6.65
N TRP A 273 0.53 9.17 5.47
CA TRP A 273 1.94 9.39 5.15
C TRP A 273 2.61 10.38 6.10
N ARG A 274 1.88 11.44 6.51
CA ARG A 274 2.35 12.46 7.46
C ARG A 274 2.47 11.95 8.89
N LEU A 275 1.67 10.96 9.27
CA LEU A 275 1.65 10.38 10.61
C LEU A 275 2.72 9.30 10.83
N ALA A 276 3.49 8.95 9.79
CA ALA A 276 4.53 7.92 9.85
C ALA A 276 5.47 8.08 11.06
N ARG A 277 5.88 9.32 11.37
CA ARG A 277 6.78 9.62 12.50
C ARG A 277 6.14 9.34 13.86
N HIS A 278 4.86 9.67 14.00
CA HIS A 278 4.14 9.48 15.26
C HIS A 278 4.00 7.99 15.61
N TYR A 279 3.86 7.14 14.60
CA TYR A 279 3.69 5.69 14.78
C TYR A 279 4.98 4.88 14.57
N GLY A 280 6.13 5.53 14.34
CA GLY A 280 7.38 4.80 14.07
C GLY A 280 7.36 3.98 12.77
N ILE A 281 6.52 4.38 11.81
CA ILE A 281 6.33 3.71 10.51
C ILE A 281 7.32 4.28 9.49
N ALA A 282 7.85 3.42 8.63
CA ALA A 282 8.50 3.80 7.38
C ALA A 282 7.62 3.34 6.22
N ASN A 283 7.04 4.27 5.47
CA ASN A 283 6.26 3.92 4.29
C ASN A 283 7.17 3.76 3.07
N MET A 284 6.89 2.76 2.23
CA MET A 284 7.57 2.56 0.94
C MET A 284 6.53 2.56 -0.18
N LEU A 285 6.64 3.50 -1.11
CA LEU A 285 5.84 3.52 -2.34
C LEU A 285 6.65 2.94 -3.49
N ILE A 286 6.07 1.96 -4.18
CA ILE A 286 6.70 1.31 -5.32
C ILE A 286 5.98 1.70 -6.60
N PHE A 287 6.74 2.20 -7.58
CA PHE A 287 6.26 2.61 -8.90
C PHE A 287 6.97 1.85 -10.02
N HIS A 288 6.30 1.71 -11.16
CA HIS A 288 6.89 1.10 -12.36
C HIS A 288 7.60 2.13 -13.23
N LYS A 289 7.04 3.32 -13.37
CA LYS A 289 7.65 4.41 -14.11
C LYS A 289 7.45 5.70 -13.34
N LEU A 290 8.38 6.62 -13.50
CA LEU A 290 8.19 7.97 -12.97
C LEU A 290 6.96 8.65 -13.61
N SER A 291 6.72 8.39 -14.90
CA SER A 291 5.53 8.89 -15.61
C SER A 291 4.20 8.34 -15.12
N ASP A 292 4.17 7.28 -14.29
CA ASP A 292 2.91 6.82 -13.67
C ASP A 292 2.26 7.95 -12.84
N LEU A 293 3.09 8.86 -12.31
CA LEU A 293 2.67 10.05 -11.58
C LEU A 293 2.13 11.15 -12.49
N ASP A 294 2.44 11.11 -13.78
CA ASP A 294 1.89 12.05 -14.75
C ASP A 294 0.40 11.80 -15.02
N ASN A 295 -0.06 10.58 -14.77
CA ASN A 295 -1.47 10.20 -14.85
C ASN A 295 -2.27 10.63 -13.60
N VAL A 296 -1.62 11.19 -12.58
CA VAL A 296 -2.28 11.65 -11.35
C VAL A 296 -2.83 13.07 -11.54
N GLY A 297 -3.88 13.17 -12.36
CA GLY A 297 -4.58 14.40 -12.68
C GLY A 297 -3.78 15.39 -13.54
N ASP A 298 -4.49 16.39 -14.06
CA ASP A 298 -3.91 17.40 -14.94
C ASP A 298 -2.84 18.24 -14.24
N GLN A 299 -1.90 18.79 -15.01
CA GLN A 299 -0.92 19.74 -14.48
C GLN A 299 -1.62 20.93 -13.82
N GLY A 300 -1.13 21.34 -12.65
CA GLY A 300 -1.74 22.41 -11.86
C GLY A 300 -3.00 22.02 -11.08
N SER A 301 -3.50 20.79 -11.23
CA SER A 301 -4.62 20.30 -10.43
C SER A 301 -4.23 20.11 -8.97
N ALA A 302 -5.22 20.20 -8.07
CA ALA A 302 -5.04 19.88 -6.65
C ALA A 302 -4.56 18.42 -6.45
N MET A 303 -4.93 17.52 -7.35
CA MET A 303 -4.50 16.12 -7.36
C MET A 303 -3.00 15.99 -7.61
N ARG A 304 -2.51 16.68 -8.65
CA ARG A 304 -1.08 16.68 -8.95
C ARG A 304 -0.28 17.33 -7.82
N ALA A 305 -0.78 18.41 -7.23
CA ALA A 305 -0.12 19.05 -6.09
C ALA A 305 -0.01 18.11 -4.87
N LEU A 306 -1.06 17.33 -4.59
CA LEU A 306 -1.09 16.38 -3.48
C LEU A 306 -0.15 15.19 -3.73
N ALA A 307 -0.16 14.62 -4.93
CA ALA A 307 0.77 13.55 -5.32
C ALA A 307 2.23 14.01 -5.23
N SER A 308 2.53 15.20 -5.76
CA SER A 308 3.85 15.82 -5.64
C SER A 308 4.25 16.06 -4.18
N SER A 309 3.32 16.52 -3.32
CA SER A 309 3.60 16.71 -1.89
C SER A 309 3.98 15.40 -1.20
N LEU A 310 3.27 14.32 -1.53
CA LEU A 310 3.52 13.00 -0.96
C LEU A 310 4.91 12.46 -1.37
N LEU A 311 5.33 12.66 -2.62
CA LEU A 311 6.68 12.33 -3.09
C LEU A 311 7.76 13.24 -2.50
N ALA A 312 7.45 14.53 -2.30
CA ALA A 312 8.35 15.48 -1.65
C ALA A 312 8.65 15.07 -0.20
N ASN A 313 7.65 14.50 0.48
CA ASN A 313 7.76 13.98 1.86
C ASN A 313 8.58 12.69 2.00
N ALA A 314 9.06 12.09 0.91
CA ALA A 314 9.99 10.96 0.95
C ALA A 314 11.43 11.47 0.84
N GLU A 315 12.20 11.42 1.94
CA GLU A 315 13.60 11.87 1.92
C GLU A 315 14.55 10.83 1.34
N THR A 316 14.13 9.57 1.23
CA THR A 316 14.86 8.55 0.46
C THR A 316 14.14 8.27 -0.84
N ARG A 317 14.86 8.40 -1.95
CA ARG A 317 14.37 8.09 -3.30
C ARG A 317 15.34 7.09 -3.92
N VAL A 318 14.82 5.93 -4.30
CA VAL A 318 15.59 4.89 -4.98
C VAL A 318 15.04 4.74 -6.38
N VAL A 319 15.85 5.06 -7.37
CA VAL A 319 15.45 5.06 -8.76
C VAL A 319 16.35 4.09 -9.53
N TYR A 320 15.76 2.97 -9.92
CA TYR A 320 16.34 2.02 -10.85
C TYR A 320 16.22 2.54 -12.28
N ARG A 321 16.78 1.79 -13.23
CA ARG A 321 16.72 2.10 -14.66
C ARG A 321 15.34 2.63 -15.09
N GLN A 322 15.36 3.75 -15.80
CA GLN A 322 14.23 4.38 -16.46
C GLN A 322 14.54 4.50 -17.95
N GLU A 323 13.53 4.41 -18.80
CA GLU A 323 13.67 4.76 -20.21
C GLU A 323 13.85 6.29 -20.35
N SER A 324 14.65 6.74 -21.31
CA SER A 324 15.00 8.15 -21.46
C SER A 324 13.80 9.07 -21.72
N ASP A 325 12.76 8.55 -22.36
CA ASP A 325 11.49 9.25 -22.63
C ASP A 325 10.59 9.36 -21.39
N GLN A 326 10.91 8.64 -20.30
CA GLN A 326 10.15 8.65 -19.05
C GLN A 326 10.75 9.61 -17.99
N LEU A 327 11.88 10.27 -18.29
CA LEU A 327 12.61 11.18 -17.41
C LEU A 327 12.13 12.64 -17.49
N GLY A 328 10.82 12.83 -17.66
CA GLY A 328 10.20 14.14 -17.80
C GLY A 328 10.04 14.91 -16.47
N THR A 329 8.95 15.67 -16.36
CA THR A 329 8.67 16.56 -15.21
C THR A 329 8.74 15.87 -13.84
N THR A 330 8.46 14.57 -13.79
CA THR A 330 8.50 13.79 -12.54
C THR A 330 9.92 13.61 -11.98
N ALA A 331 10.95 13.56 -12.83
CA ALA A 331 12.33 13.49 -12.34
C ALA A 331 12.70 14.77 -11.56
N THR A 332 12.24 15.92 -12.05
CA THR A 332 12.35 17.21 -11.35
C THR A 332 11.53 17.22 -10.06
N ALA A 333 10.31 16.66 -10.07
CA ALA A 333 9.47 16.55 -8.87
C ALA A 333 10.12 15.67 -7.77
N LEU A 334 10.93 14.68 -8.17
CA LEU A 334 11.75 13.88 -7.27
C LEU A 334 13.07 14.55 -6.86
N GLY A 335 13.31 15.79 -7.32
CA GLY A 335 14.52 16.55 -7.00
C GLY A 335 15.79 15.98 -7.63
N LEU A 336 15.67 15.25 -8.74
CA LEU A 336 16.81 14.69 -9.44
C LEU A 336 17.52 15.75 -10.29
N THR A 337 18.84 15.83 -10.17
CA THR A 337 19.69 16.71 -10.99
C THR A 337 19.77 16.22 -12.44
N GLY A 338 20.16 17.08 -13.37
CA GLY A 338 20.35 16.68 -14.77
C GLY A 338 21.35 15.52 -14.92
N THR A 339 22.44 15.53 -14.15
CA THR A 339 23.42 14.44 -14.12
C THR A 339 22.82 13.12 -13.62
N GLU A 340 22.03 13.18 -12.54
CA GLU A 340 21.32 12.00 -12.02
C GLU A 340 20.34 11.44 -13.03
N GLN A 341 19.61 12.29 -13.74
CA GLN A 341 18.68 11.89 -14.79
C GLN A 341 19.42 11.20 -15.94
N SER A 342 20.52 11.78 -16.44
CA SER A 342 21.32 11.19 -17.52
C SER A 342 21.92 9.83 -17.15
N LEU A 343 22.11 9.54 -15.86
CA LEU A 343 22.60 8.26 -15.38
C LEU A 343 21.53 7.16 -15.43
N LEU A 344 20.26 7.48 -15.19
CA LEU A 344 19.21 6.45 -15.02
C LEU A 344 19.08 5.46 -16.18
N PRO A 345 19.16 5.86 -17.47
CA PRO A 345 19.06 4.91 -18.59
C PRO A 345 20.25 3.94 -18.68
N THR A 346 21.40 4.29 -18.09
CA THR A 346 22.62 3.49 -18.19
C THR A 346 22.74 2.44 -17.08
N LEU A 347 21.89 2.50 -16.07
CA LEU A 347 21.91 1.56 -14.94
C LEU A 347 21.58 0.12 -15.40
N GLY A 348 22.44 -0.82 -15.03
CA GLY A 348 22.21 -2.25 -15.24
C GLY A 348 21.15 -2.83 -14.30
N THR A 349 20.80 -4.10 -14.52
CA THR A 349 19.91 -4.84 -13.61
C THR A 349 20.52 -4.91 -12.21
N GLY A 350 19.71 -4.61 -11.19
CA GLY A 350 20.18 -4.56 -9.80
C GLY A 350 20.91 -3.27 -9.44
N GLN A 351 21.13 -2.35 -10.36
CA GLN A 351 21.73 -1.05 -10.08
C GLN A 351 20.64 0.00 -9.86
N GLY A 352 20.77 0.75 -8.76
CA GLY A 352 19.85 1.83 -8.42
C GLY A 352 20.59 3.09 -7.99
N LEU A 353 20.07 4.24 -8.39
CA LEU A 353 20.41 5.53 -7.82
C LEU A 353 19.68 5.71 -6.49
N TRP A 354 20.43 5.85 -5.40
CA TRP A 354 19.91 6.17 -4.08
C TRP A 354 20.17 7.63 -3.77
N ARG A 355 19.11 8.42 -3.75
CA ARG A 355 19.14 9.79 -3.25
C ARG A 355 18.59 9.82 -1.84
N ILE A 356 19.46 10.04 -0.87
CA ILE A 356 19.13 10.18 0.56
C ILE A 356 19.32 11.64 0.93
N LYS A 357 18.21 12.37 1.06
CA LYS A 357 18.17 13.82 1.22
C LYS A 357 18.89 14.53 0.05
N ASP A 358 20.09 15.05 0.30
CA ASP A 358 20.94 15.78 -0.62
C ASP A 358 22.11 14.94 -1.16
N ARG A 359 22.28 13.69 -0.69
CA ARG A 359 23.37 12.80 -1.08
C ARG A 359 22.89 11.74 -2.05
N SER A 360 23.72 11.45 -3.05
CA SER A 360 23.43 10.48 -4.08
C SER A 360 24.50 9.40 -4.17
N PHE A 361 24.04 8.16 -4.34
CA PHE A 361 24.87 6.96 -4.41
C PHE A 361 24.37 6.08 -5.54
N VAL A 362 25.28 5.40 -6.23
CA VAL A 362 24.90 4.38 -7.22
C VAL A 362 25.28 3.05 -6.63
N VAL A 363 24.28 2.22 -6.39
CA VAL A 363 24.43 1.01 -5.59
C VAL A 363 24.12 -0.20 -6.44
N GLN A 364 25.06 -1.14 -6.50
CA GLN A 364 24.80 -2.49 -6.96
C GLN A 364 24.13 -3.27 -5.83
N HIS A 365 22.85 -3.54 -5.99
CA HIS A 365 22.10 -4.41 -5.09
C HIS A 365 22.66 -5.83 -5.14
N GLN A 366 22.89 -6.41 -3.97
CA GLN A 366 23.39 -7.78 -3.82
C GLN A 366 22.39 -8.59 -3.01
N LEU A 367 22.03 -9.75 -3.54
CA LEU A 367 21.12 -10.71 -2.91
C LEU A 367 21.91 -11.94 -2.47
N HIS A 368 21.54 -12.47 -1.31
CA HIS A 368 21.94 -13.80 -0.92
C HIS A 368 21.27 -14.84 -1.85
N PRO A 369 21.89 -15.99 -2.16
CA PRO A 369 21.28 -17.00 -3.04
C PRO A 369 19.86 -17.42 -2.62
N ALA A 370 19.62 -17.60 -1.32
CA ALA A 370 18.28 -17.93 -0.81
C ALA A 370 17.26 -16.78 -0.99
N GLU A 371 17.71 -15.52 -0.94
CA GLU A 371 16.84 -14.38 -1.25
C GLU A 371 16.52 -14.33 -2.74
N LEU A 372 17.50 -14.62 -3.60
CA LEU A 372 17.28 -14.67 -5.04
C LEU A 372 16.23 -15.73 -5.39
N GLU A 373 16.34 -16.93 -4.81
CA GLU A 373 15.37 -18.01 -4.99
C GLU A 373 13.96 -17.63 -4.52
N LEU A 374 13.85 -17.04 -3.32
CA LEU A 374 12.56 -16.66 -2.74
C LEU A 374 11.91 -15.46 -3.45
N PHE A 375 12.71 -14.52 -3.95
CA PHE A 375 12.20 -13.28 -4.55
C PHE A 375 11.94 -13.42 -6.06
N ASP A 376 12.36 -14.52 -6.66
CA ASP A 376 12.21 -14.78 -8.08
C ASP A 376 10.73 -14.97 -8.47
N THR A 377 10.23 -14.05 -9.28
CA THR A 377 8.86 -14.07 -9.81
C THR A 377 8.80 -14.64 -11.23
N THR A 378 9.92 -15.08 -11.80
CA THR A 378 10.01 -15.59 -13.18
C THR A 378 9.63 -17.06 -13.33
N GLY A 379 9.36 -17.76 -12.22
CA GLY A 379 9.07 -19.20 -12.21
C GLY A 379 7.96 -19.65 -13.19
N ARG A 380 6.97 -18.79 -13.49
CA ARG A 380 5.91 -19.07 -14.48
C ARG A 380 6.37 -19.02 -15.94
N MET A 381 7.49 -18.34 -16.23
CA MET A 381 8.11 -18.28 -17.55
C MET A 381 9.09 -19.44 -17.78
N THR A 382 9.63 -20.02 -16.70
CA THR A 382 10.64 -21.10 -16.76
C THR A 382 10.07 -22.49 -16.51
N SER A 383 8.82 -22.62 -16.05
CA SER A 383 8.16 -23.90 -15.72
C SER A 383 7.79 -24.79 -16.92
N GLY A 384 8.31 -24.51 -18.12
CA GLY A 384 8.14 -25.34 -19.33
C GLY A 384 9.43 -25.94 -19.88
N ALA A 385 10.59 -25.65 -19.28
CA ALA A 385 11.85 -26.27 -19.68
C ALA A 385 12.21 -27.37 -18.68
N GLU A 386 11.88 -28.62 -19.02
CA GLU A 386 12.48 -29.78 -18.38
C GLU A 386 14.00 -29.57 -18.31
N ARG A 387 14.55 -29.57 -17.08
CA ARG A 387 15.99 -29.60 -16.87
C ARG A 387 16.51 -30.94 -17.41
N ALA A 388 16.96 -30.96 -18.66
CA ALA A 388 17.73 -32.06 -19.19
C ALA A 388 18.95 -32.30 -18.27
N PRO A 389 19.21 -33.53 -17.83
CA PRO A 389 20.33 -33.81 -16.96
C PRO A 389 21.62 -33.52 -17.72
N VAL A 390 22.44 -32.62 -17.18
CA VAL A 390 23.81 -32.39 -17.64
C VAL A 390 24.58 -33.69 -17.39
N VAL A 391 24.83 -34.44 -18.45
CA VAL A 391 25.77 -35.56 -18.47
C VAL A 391 27.13 -34.98 -18.09
N ARG A 392 27.63 -35.34 -16.90
CA ARG A 392 29.03 -35.12 -16.55
C ARG A 392 29.89 -36.06 -17.38
N GLU A 393 30.53 -35.53 -18.42
CA GLU A 393 31.69 -36.21 -19.00
C GLU A 393 32.80 -36.22 -17.94
N ALA A 394 33.00 -37.39 -17.34
CA ALA A 394 34.16 -37.68 -16.52
C ALA A 394 35.38 -37.73 -17.43
N GLY A 395 36.21 -36.69 -17.37
CA GLY A 395 37.57 -36.72 -17.90
C GLY A 395 38.37 -37.80 -17.17
N GLY A 396 38.59 -38.92 -17.86
CA GLY A 396 39.48 -39.99 -17.45
C GLY A 396 40.63 -40.11 -18.44
N GLY A 397 41.72 -39.36 -18.21
CA GLY A 397 43.05 -39.80 -18.63
C GLY A 397 43.64 -40.69 -17.53
N PRO A 398 44.35 -41.77 -17.87
CA PRO A 398 45.81 -41.61 -17.81
C PRO A 398 46.64 -42.44 -18.82
N ARG A 399 47.82 -41.85 -19.11
CA ARG A 399 49.02 -42.35 -19.82
C ARG A 399 49.07 -42.21 -21.33
#